data_AF-A0A2V8SX04-F1
#
_entry.id   AF-A0A2V8SX04-F1
#
_cell.length_a   1.000
_cell.length_b   1.000
_cell.length_c   1.000
_cell.angle_alpha   90.00
_cell.angle_beta   90.00
_cell.angle_gamma   90.00
#
_symmetry.space_group_name_H-M   'P 1'
#
loop_
_entity.id
_entity.type
_entity.pdbx_description
1 polymer ?
#
loop_
_entity_poly.entity_id
_entity_poly.type
_entity_poly.pdbx_seq_one_letter_code
_entity_poly.pdbx_strand_id
1 'polypeptide(L)' 'MKFGVIVFPGSNCDHDAYHVISKHVGQPVDFVWHRDT' A
#
# COMPACT_ATOMS: atom_id res chain seq x y z
N MET A 1 2.67 -0.43 14.20
CA MET A 1 2.53 0.78 13.36
C MET A 1 1.54 0.43 12.24
N LYS A 2 0.73 1.36 11.71
CA LYS A 2 -0.18 1.08 10.59
C LYS A 2 0.34 1.77 9.34
N PHE A 3 0.43 1.04 8.24
CA PHE A 3 0.85 1.55 6.94
C PHE A 3 -0.33 1.55 5.96
N GLY A 4 -0.34 2.52 5.05
CA GLY A 4 -1.29 2.56 3.94
C GLY A 4 -0.53 2.81 2.65
N VAL A 5 -0.87 2.07 1.59
CA VAL A 5 -0.40 2.33 0.23
C VAL A 5 -1.53 3.00 -0.53
N ILE A 6 -1.34 4.28 -0.87
CA ILE A 6 -2.35 5.03 -1.62
C ILE A 6 -2.29 4.62 -3.09
N VAL A 7 -3.42 4.18 -3.63
CA VAL A 7 -3.57 3.75 -5.02
C VAL A 7 -4.19 4.88 -5.84
N PHE A 8 -3.48 5.29 -6.89
CA PHE A 8 -3.96 6.23 -7.91
C PHE A 8 -4.25 5.51 -9.25
N PRO A 9 -5.16 6.03 -10.09
CA PRO A 9 -5.37 5.49 -11.43
C PRO A 9 -4.07 5.47 -12.24
N GLY A 10 -3.67 4.29 -12.72
CA GLY A 10 -2.46 4.11 -13.52
C GLY A 10 -1.17 4.05 -12.72
N SER A 11 -1.23 4.03 -11.38
CA SER A 11 -0.04 3.72 -10.58
C SER A 11 0.39 2.26 -10.79
N ASN A 12 1.70 2.04 -10.77
CA ASN A 12 2.32 0.80 -11.20
C ASN A 12 3.00 0.04 -10.06
N CYS A 13 3.51 0.74 -9.05
CA CYS A 13 4.34 0.18 -7.98
C CYS A 13 3.60 0.05 -6.64
N ASP A 14 2.28 0.25 -6.59
CA ASP A 14 1.50 0.13 -5.35
C ASP A 14 1.60 -1.29 -4.78
N HIS A 15 1.53 -2.29 -5.65
CA HIS A 15 1.61 -3.70 -5.26
C HIS A 15 3.02 -4.08 -4.77
N ASP A 16 4.07 -3.51 -5.35
CA ASP A 16 5.45 -3.73 -4.91
C ASP A 16 5.65 -3.14 -3.52
N ALA A 17 5.17 -1.92 -3.28
CA ALA A 17 5.20 -1.27 -1.98
C ALA A 17 4.45 -2.10 -0.92
N TYR A 18 3.24 -2.56 -1.25
CA TYR A 18 2.46 -3.44 -0.37
C TYR A 18 3.20 -4.76 -0.07
N HIS A 19 3.80 -5.38 -1.09
CA HIS A 19 4.54 -6.63 -0.93
C HIS A 19 5.74 -6.46 0.00
N VAL A 20 6.54 -5.42 -0.21
CA VAL A 20 7.72 -5.15 0.63
C VAL A 20 7.30 -4.91 2.08
N ILE A 21 6.29 -4.06 2.31
CA ILE A 21 5.84 -3.76 3.68
C ILE A 21 5.26 -5.01 4.36
N SER A 22 4.43 -5.78 3.66
CA SER A 22 3.78 -6.96 4.25
C SER A 22 4.71 -8.16 4.44
N LYS A 23 5.66 -8.40 3.52
CA LYS A 23 6.48 -9.62 3.50
C LYS A 23 7.90 -9.42 4.02
N HIS A 24 8.53 -8.29 3.73
CA HIS A 24 9.91 -8.04 4.13
C HIS A 24 10.00 -7.21 5.40
N VAL A 25 9.16 -6.18 5.54
CA VAL A 25 9.08 -5.38 6.77
C VAL A 25 8.20 -6.08 7.81
N GLY A 26 7.23 -6.90 7.39
CA GLY A 26 6.36 -7.67 8.28
C GLY A 26 5.38 -6.81 9.08
N GLN A 27 5.03 -5.62 8.56
CA GLN A 27 4.08 -4.72 9.21
C GLN A 27 2.69 -4.83 8.56
N PRO A 28 1.60 -4.63 9.34
CA PRO A 28 0.26 -4.50 8.79
C PRO A 28 0.18 -3.32 7.82
N VAL A 29 -0.35 -3.57 6.62
CA VAL A 29 -0.50 -2.60 5.54
C VAL A 29 -1.78 -2.87 4.77
N ASP A 30 -2.46 -1.80 4.38
CA ASP A 30 -3.68 -1.84 3.59
C ASP A 30 -3.54 -0.95 2.34
N PHE A 31 -4.26 -1.29 1.27
CA PHE A 31 -4.45 -0.37 0.16
C PHE A 31 -5.48 0.69 0.54
N VAL A 32 -5.20 1.93 0.17
CA VAL A 32 -6.09 3.07 0.38
C VAL A 32 -6.40 3.69 -0.97
N TRP A 33 -7.67 3.70 -1.37
CA TRP A 33 -8.03 4.36 -2.62
C TRP A 33 -7.92 5.88 -2.46
N HIS A 34 -7.32 6.57 -3.43
CA HIS A 34 -7.04 8.00 -3.31
C HIS A 34 -8.29 8.91 -3.17
N ARG A 35 -9.51 8.37 -3.32
CA ARG A 35 -10.78 9.08 -3.12
C ARG A 35 -11.54 8.67 -1.86
N ASP A 36 -11.04 7.70 -1.11
CA ASP A 36 -11.66 7.33 0.17
C ASP A 36 -11.42 8.44 1.20
N THR A 37 -12.46 8.78 1.96
CA THR A 37 -12.46 9.82 3.01
C THR A 37 -12.54 9.22 4.40
#